data_AF-A0A7S2C6X7-F1
#
_entry.id   AF-A0A7S2C6X7-F1
#
_cell.length_a   1.000
_cell.length_b   1.000
_cell.length_c   1.000
_cell.angle_alpha   90.00
_cell.angle_beta   90.00
_cell.angle_gamma   90.00
#
_symmetry.space_group_name_H-M   'P 1'
#
loop_
_entity.id
_entity.type
_entity.pdbx_description
1 polymer ?
#
loop_
_entity_poly.entity_id
_entity_poly.type
_entity_poly.pdbx_seq_one_letter_code
_entity_poly.pdbx_strand_id
1 'polypeptide(L)'
;GFKLPVLRPAGFKAAELKAIGLKAAELGPTGAGYSVAELRGARFTAKEMRMAGYSPVEMKGGGYLTKQLKAVGVSAGELKQNGFTAEEMRIGTFSAKELKATGYTASEMRLAGYAATALSKQDVGFSLQELKEGGYSAPEIKMANFSSSAMRAIGFSASEMKLAGASPSELRNAGYSASE
;
A
#
# COMPACT_ATOMS: atom_id res chain seq x y z
N GLY A 1 34.69 -30.07 6.02
CA GLY A 1 33.34 -29.48 6.16
C GLY A 1 32.58 -29.67 4.87
N PHE A 2 31.27 -29.92 4.94
CA PHE A 2 30.42 -30.00 3.74
C PHE A 2 30.27 -28.62 3.08
N LYS A 3 30.13 -28.58 1.75
CA LYS A 3 29.86 -27.34 1.00
C LYS A 3 28.37 -26.99 1.10
N LEU A 4 28.01 -25.71 1.24
CA LEU A 4 26.60 -25.29 1.37
C LEU A 4 25.67 -25.85 0.26
N PRO A 5 26.04 -25.84 -1.04
CA PRO A 5 25.15 -26.30 -2.10
C PRO A 5 24.79 -27.79 -2.02
N VAL A 6 25.55 -28.62 -1.30
CA VAL A 6 25.24 -30.06 -1.16
C VAL A 6 24.28 -30.36 0.00
N LEU A 7 24.02 -29.41 0.89
CA LEU A 7 23.20 -29.65 2.07
C LEU A 7 21.74 -29.94 1.71
N ARG A 8 21.13 -29.16 0.80
CA ARG A 8 19.75 -29.40 0.37
C ARG A 8 19.60 -30.72 -0.40
N PRO A 9 20.43 -31.05 -1.41
CA PRO A 9 20.39 -32.37 -2.07
C PRO A 9 20.63 -33.56 -1.13
N ALA A 10 21.42 -33.37 -0.06
CA ALA A 10 21.67 -34.40 0.96
C ALA A 10 20.48 -34.59 1.93
N GLY A 11 19.38 -33.86 1.76
CA GLY A 11 18.14 -34.06 2.52
C GLY A 11 18.04 -33.27 3.82
N PHE A 12 19.01 -32.41 4.14
CA PHE A 12 18.91 -31.53 5.30
C PHE A 12 17.75 -30.54 5.11
N LYS A 13 17.02 -30.25 6.18
CA LYS A 13 15.97 -29.22 6.18
C LYS A 13 16.55 -27.88 6.62
N ALA A 14 16.06 -26.79 6.05
CA ALA A 14 16.49 -25.45 6.44
C ALA A 14 16.34 -25.17 7.95
N ALA A 15 15.35 -25.78 8.62
CA ALA A 15 15.16 -25.67 10.06
C ALA A 15 16.28 -26.36 10.88
N GLU A 16 16.75 -27.51 10.42
CA GLU A 16 17.87 -28.24 11.04
C GLU A 16 19.16 -27.44 10.90
N LEU A 17 19.39 -26.88 9.69
CA LEU A 17 20.55 -26.05 9.41
C LEU A 17 20.52 -24.73 10.20
N LYS A 18 19.34 -24.14 10.38
CA LYS A 18 19.16 -22.99 11.27
C LYS A 18 19.49 -23.33 12.73
N ALA A 19 19.05 -24.49 13.22
CA ALA A 19 19.28 -24.92 14.60
C ALA A 19 20.77 -25.10 14.94
N ILE A 20 21.60 -25.41 13.93
CA ILE A 20 23.06 -25.49 14.08
C ILE A 20 23.79 -24.18 13.73
N GLY A 21 23.04 -23.09 13.50
CA GLY A 21 23.58 -21.73 13.40
C GLY A 21 23.77 -21.16 11.99
N LEU A 22 23.37 -21.87 10.93
CA LEU A 22 23.44 -21.29 9.57
C LEU A 22 22.44 -20.15 9.42
N LYS A 23 22.89 -19.06 8.80
CA LYS A 23 22.10 -17.84 8.57
C LYS A 23 21.33 -17.92 7.25
N ALA A 24 20.30 -17.09 7.11
CA ALA A 24 19.51 -17.02 5.88
C ALA A 24 20.36 -16.76 4.62
N ALA A 25 21.41 -15.94 4.70
CA ALA A 25 22.31 -15.66 3.58
C ALA A 25 23.08 -16.92 3.10
N GLU A 26 23.38 -17.85 4.00
CA GLU A 26 24.08 -19.10 3.69
C GLU A 26 23.13 -20.17 3.17
N LEU A 27 21.86 -20.10 3.53
CA LEU A 27 20.83 -21.05 3.10
C LEU A 27 20.11 -20.61 1.83
N GLY A 28 20.25 -19.34 1.45
CA GLY A 28 19.57 -18.77 0.31
C GLY A 28 19.95 -19.33 -1.06
N PRO A 29 19.40 -18.76 -2.15
CA PRO A 29 19.64 -19.19 -3.53
C PRO A 29 21.13 -19.27 -3.92
N THR A 30 21.96 -18.40 -3.37
CA THR A 30 23.42 -18.36 -3.62
C THR A 30 24.24 -19.28 -2.73
N GLY A 31 23.62 -19.90 -1.71
CA GLY A 31 24.26 -20.80 -0.75
C GLY A 31 23.72 -22.23 -0.89
N ALA A 32 22.95 -22.70 0.08
CA ALA A 32 22.35 -24.04 0.05
C ALA A 32 21.12 -24.17 -0.86
N GLY A 33 20.64 -23.06 -1.45
CA GLY A 33 19.63 -23.07 -2.49
C GLY A 33 18.19 -23.17 -1.99
N TYR A 34 17.88 -22.85 -0.73
CA TYR A 34 16.51 -22.81 -0.24
C TYR A 34 15.81 -21.51 -0.69
N SER A 35 14.53 -21.64 -1.03
CA SER A 35 13.67 -20.50 -1.34
C SER A 35 13.33 -19.69 -0.08
N VAL A 36 12.91 -18.44 -0.28
CA VAL A 36 12.45 -17.56 0.82
C VAL A 36 11.28 -18.19 1.60
N ALA A 37 10.39 -18.91 0.91
CA ALA A 37 9.27 -19.62 1.55
C ALA A 37 9.75 -20.77 2.45
N GLU A 38 10.74 -21.55 2.02
CA GLU A 38 11.35 -22.60 2.83
C GLU A 38 12.08 -22.01 4.05
N LEU A 39 12.79 -20.89 3.87
CA LEU A 39 13.44 -20.18 4.98
C LEU A 39 12.42 -19.63 5.97
N ARG A 40 11.31 -19.06 5.50
CA ARG A 40 10.19 -18.67 6.36
C ARG A 40 9.61 -19.86 7.11
N GLY A 41 9.41 -21.00 6.45
CA GLY A 41 8.97 -22.25 7.06
C GLY A 41 9.94 -22.77 8.13
N ALA A 42 11.24 -22.55 7.94
CA ALA A 42 12.29 -22.77 8.93
C ALA A 42 12.37 -21.70 10.03
N ARG A 43 11.36 -20.82 10.12
CA ARG A 43 11.23 -19.75 11.11
C ARG A 43 12.31 -18.68 11.03
N PHE A 44 12.92 -18.44 9.86
CA PHE A 44 13.65 -17.19 9.65
C PHE A 44 12.70 -16.00 9.75
N THR A 45 13.08 -15.00 10.53
CA THR A 45 12.32 -13.78 10.77
C THR A 45 12.57 -12.77 9.64
N ALA A 46 11.65 -11.82 9.45
CA ALA A 46 11.84 -10.75 8.48
C ALA A 46 13.17 -9.98 8.71
N LYS A 47 13.60 -9.84 9.97
CA LYS A 47 14.86 -9.18 10.33
C LYS A 47 16.06 -9.97 9.84
N GLU A 48 16.07 -11.29 10.05
CA GLU A 48 17.13 -12.17 9.54
C GLU A 48 17.19 -12.14 8.01
N MET A 49 16.04 -12.14 7.34
CA MET A 49 15.99 -12.04 5.87
C MET A 49 16.51 -10.68 5.38
N ARG A 50 16.12 -9.57 6.03
CA ARG A 50 16.61 -8.24 5.64
C ARG A 50 18.11 -8.10 5.82
N MET A 51 18.66 -8.59 6.94
CA MET A 51 20.11 -8.63 7.18
C MET A 51 20.86 -9.55 6.21
N ALA A 52 20.19 -10.58 5.70
CA ALA A 52 20.72 -11.46 4.65
C ALA A 52 20.63 -10.86 3.24
N GLY A 53 20.09 -9.65 3.08
CA GLY A 53 20.08 -8.92 1.82
C GLY A 53 18.87 -9.18 0.92
N TYR A 54 17.87 -9.94 1.38
CA TYR A 54 16.65 -10.15 0.60
C TYR A 54 15.87 -8.84 0.43
N SER A 55 15.40 -8.61 -0.79
CA SER A 55 14.56 -7.48 -1.16
C SER A 55 13.12 -7.64 -0.63
N PRO A 56 12.36 -6.55 -0.46
CA PRO A 56 10.97 -6.62 -0.06
C PRO A 56 10.09 -7.48 -0.99
N VAL A 57 10.33 -7.46 -2.30
CA VAL A 57 9.57 -8.27 -3.28
C VAL A 57 9.86 -9.76 -3.13
N GLU A 58 11.11 -10.15 -2.89
CA GLU A 58 11.47 -11.55 -2.61
C GLU A 58 10.82 -12.04 -1.30
N MET A 59 10.86 -11.20 -0.27
CA MET A 59 10.24 -11.48 1.02
C MET A 59 8.72 -11.63 0.89
N LYS A 60 8.05 -10.75 0.12
CA LYS A 60 6.64 -10.87 -0.22
C LYS A 60 6.34 -12.19 -0.93
N GLY A 61 7.13 -12.54 -1.95
CA GLY A 61 7.00 -13.82 -2.67
C GLY A 61 7.18 -15.05 -1.78
N GLY A 62 7.98 -14.94 -0.72
CA GLY A 62 8.14 -15.97 0.31
C GLY A 62 7.09 -15.96 1.43
N GLY A 63 6.09 -15.08 1.36
CA GLY A 63 4.98 -15.03 2.32
C GLY A 63 5.23 -14.18 3.58
N TYR A 64 6.23 -13.29 3.57
CA TYR A 64 6.34 -12.26 4.62
C TYR A 64 5.31 -11.15 4.38
N LEU A 65 4.65 -10.74 5.46
CA LEU A 65 3.60 -9.72 5.41
C LEU A 65 4.20 -8.31 5.40
N THR A 66 3.52 -7.36 4.74
CA THR A 66 3.92 -5.94 4.71
C THR A 66 4.12 -5.36 6.11
N LYS A 67 3.30 -5.75 7.09
CA LYS A 67 3.46 -5.35 8.50
C LYS A 67 4.80 -5.82 9.11
N GLN A 68 5.27 -7.00 8.72
CA GLN A 68 6.58 -7.52 9.16
C GLN A 68 7.72 -6.75 8.52
N LEU A 69 7.57 -6.33 7.26
CA LEU A 69 8.55 -5.49 6.57
C LEU A 69 8.64 -4.09 7.21
N LYS A 70 7.49 -3.47 7.52
CA LYS A 70 7.44 -2.21 8.28
C LYS A 70 8.15 -2.34 9.63
N ALA A 71 7.89 -3.43 10.36
CA ALA A 71 8.48 -3.66 11.69
C ALA A 71 10.00 -3.83 11.68
N VAL A 72 10.60 -4.15 10.52
CA VAL A 72 12.06 -4.24 10.36
C VAL A 72 12.65 -3.02 9.64
N GLY A 73 11.89 -1.94 9.55
CA GLY A 73 12.36 -0.64 9.05
C GLY A 73 12.30 -0.46 7.54
N VAL A 74 11.63 -1.35 6.80
CA VAL A 74 11.40 -1.14 5.36
C VAL A 74 10.43 0.03 5.18
N SER A 75 10.87 1.07 4.47
CA SER A 75 10.09 2.30 4.30
C SER A 75 8.94 2.13 3.31
N ALA A 76 7.93 3.00 3.39
CA ALA A 76 6.85 3.01 2.41
C ALA A 76 7.33 3.27 0.97
N GLY A 77 8.35 4.12 0.80
CA GLY A 77 8.91 4.43 -0.52
C GLY A 77 9.62 3.23 -1.13
N GLU A 78 10.39 2.49 -0.32
CA GLU A 78 11.04 1.26 -0.75
C GLU A 78 10.01 0.20 -1.16
N LEU A 79 8.95 0.02 -0.35
CA LEU A 79 7.87 -0.91 -0.68
C LEU A 79 7.17 -0.54 -1.98
N LYS A 80 6.88 0.75 -2.20
CA LYS A 80 6.27 1.20 -3.44
C LYS A 80 7.16 0.92 -4.66
N GLN A 81 8.46 1.23 -4.57
CA GLN A 81 9.42 0.91 -5.64
C GLN A 81 9.52 -0.59 -5.93
N ASN A 82 9.22 -1.43 -4.94
CA ASN A 82 9.15 -2.89 -5.07
C ASN A 82 7.73 -3.40 -5.45
N GLY A 83 6.84 -2.52 -5.91
CA GLY A 83 5.54 -2.91 -6.46
C GLY A 83 4.48 -3.27 -5.42
N PHE A 84 4.60 -2.79 -4.18
CA PHE A 84 3.54 -2.97 -3.19
C PHE A 84 2.35 -2.06 -3.51
N THR A 85 1.13 -2.57 -3.41
CA THR A 85 -0.08 -1.80 -3.68
C THR A 85 -0.50 -0.97 -2.46
N ALA A 86 -1.28 0.09 -2.65
CA ALA A 86 -1.82 0.88 -1.54
C ALA A 86 -2.62 0.01 -0.54
N GLU A 87 -3.28 -1.05 -1.01
CA GLU A 87 -4.02 -1.99 -0.15
C GLU A 87 -3.08 -2.84 0.71
N GLU A 88 -2.02 -3.37 0.13
CA GLU A 88 -0.99 -4.10 0.89
C GLU A 88 -0.33 -3.23 1.94
N MET A 89 -0.11 -1.95 1.61
CA MET A 89 0.44 -0.95 2.51
C MET A 89 -0.53 -0.62 3.65
N ARG A 90 -1.82 -0.46 3.36
CA ARG A 90 -2.88 -0.24 4.36
C ARG A 90 -2.98 -1.42 5.33
N ILE A 91 -3.02 -2.66 4.82
CA ILE A 91 -2.97 -3.90 5.62
C ILE A 91 -1.67 -3.95 6.44
N GLY A 92 -0.56 -3.48 5.86
CA GLY A 92 0.73 -3.28 6.51
C GLY A 92 0.76 -2.16 7.56
N THR A 93 -0.37 -1.54 7.87
CA THR A 93 -0.52 -0.46 8.87
C THR A 93 0.27 0.81 8.53
N PHE A 94 0.50 1.08 7.24
CA PHE A 94 0.94 2.38 6.78
C PHE A 94 -0.25 3.36 6.71
N SER A 95 -0.01 4.59 7.14
CA SER A 95 -1.01 5.66 7.16
C SER A 95 -1.19 6.28 5.77
N ALA A 96 -2.38 6.82 5.50
CA ALA A 96 -2.64 7.52 4.23
C ALA A 96 -1.64 8.66 3.96
N LYS A 97 -1.16 9.32 5.02
CA LYS A 97 -0.10 10.33 4.94
C LYS A 97 1.23 9.76 4.43
N GLU A 98 1.68 8.62 4.97
CA GLU A 98 2.89 7.93 4.49
C GLU A 98 2.74 7.52 3.01
N LEU A 99 1.55 7.07 2.62
CA LEU A 99 1.26 6.65 1.24
C LEU A 99 1.24 7.85 0.30
N LYS A 100 0.59 8.96 0.67
CA LYS A 100 0.60 10.18 -0.14
C LYS A 100 2.02 10.73 -0.31
N ALA A 101 2.80 10.77 0.77
CA ALA A 101 4.19 11.25 0.75
C ALA A 101 5.11 10.41 -0.15
N THR A 102 4.73 9.16 -0.45
CA THR A 102 5.43 8.27 -1.38
C THR A 102 4.78 8.24 -2.77
N GLY A 103 3.81 9.12 -2.99
CA GLY A 103 3.17 9.40 -4.27
C GLY A 103 2.06 8.43 -4.66
N TYR A 104 1.50 7.63 -3.74
CA TYR A 104 0.29 6.87 -4.06
C TYR A 104 -0.83 7.84 -4.42
N THR A 105 -1.49 7.59 -5.55
CA THR A 105 -2.52 8.44 -6.13
C THR A 105 -3.86 8.25 -5.43
N ALA A 106 -4.77 9.22 -5.55
CA ALA A 106 -6.12 9.08 -5.00
C ALA A 106 -6.86 7.84 -5.56
N SER A 107 -6.60 7.47 -6.83
CA SER A 107 -7.17 6.25 -7.44
C SER A 107 -6.68 4.98 -6.75
N GLU A 108 -5.37 4.86 -6.51
CA GLU A 108 -4.79 3.73 -5.78
C GLU A 108 -5.31 3.67 -4.35
N MET A 109 -5.42 4.81 -3.68
CA MET A 109 -5.97 4.91 -2.32
C MET A 109 -7.45 4.51 -2.28
N ARG A 110 -8.24 4.90 -3.29
CA ARG A 110 -9.63 4.49 -3.44
C ARG A 110 -9.78 2.99 -3.61
N LEU A 111 -8.96 2.38 -4.47
CA LEU A 111 -8.93 0.92 -4.66
C LEU A 111 -8.49 0.18 -3.38
N ALA A 112 -7.66 0.82 -2.56
CA ALA A 112 -7.30 0.35 -1.22
C ALA A 112 -8.38 0.64 -0.15
N GLY A 113 -9.57 1.11 -0.53
CA GLY A 113 -10.69 1.32 0.38
C GLY A 113 -10.59 2.56 1.27
N TYR A 114 -9.70 3.52 0.98
CA TYR A 114 -9.73 4.80 1.68
C TYR A 114 -10.92 5.63 1.22
N ALA A 115 -11.65 6.21 2.17
CA ALA A 115 -12.74 7.15 1.88
C ALA A 115 -12.18 8.56 1.59
N ALA A 116 -12.88 9.34 0.75
CA ALA A 116 -12.53 10.73 0.46
C ALA A 116 -12.39 11.59 1.74
N THR A 117 -13.24 11.35 2.74
CA THR A 117 -13.20 12.00 4.07
C THR A 117 -11.89 11.76 4.83
N ALA A 118 -11.25 10.61 4.63
CA ALA A 118 -9.96 10.30 5.25
C ALA A 118 -8.81 10.95 4.47
N LEU A 119 -8.93 11.01 3.14
CA LEU A 119 -7.89 11.55 2.27
C LEU A 119 -7.86 13.08 2.23
N SER A 120 -9.00 13.74 2.43
CA SER A 120 -9.11 15.20 2.46
C SER A 120 -8.64 15.85 3.75
N LYS A 121 -8.42 15.07 4.82
CA LYS A 121 -7.91 15.59 6.10
C LYS A 121 -6.59 16.32 5.88
N GLN A 122 -6.39 17.42 6.59
CA GLN A 122 -5.22 18.30 6.41
C GLN A 122 -3.88 17.58 6.56
N ASP A 123 -3.79 16.55 7.41
CA ASP A 123 -2.57 15.77 7.62
C ASP A 123 -2.23 14.82 6.46
N VAL A 124 -3.22 14.43 5.66
CA VAL A 124 -3.04 13.64 4.43
C VAL A 124 -3.00 14.56 3.22
N GLY A 125 -4.03 15.40 3.05
CA GLY A 125 -4.04 16.57 2.19
C GLY A 125 -4.31 16.32 0.71
N PHE A 126 -5.03 15.26 0.31
CA PHE A 126 -5.50 15.14 -1.08
C PHE A 126 -6.46 16.30 -1.41
N SER A 127 -6.18 16.97 -2.53
CA SER A 127 -7.01 18.03 -3.07
C SER A 127 -8.29 17.48 -3.69
N LEU A 128 -9.29 18.36 -3.80
CA LEU A 128 -10.55 18.06 -4.49
C LEU A 128 -10.32 17.56 -5.93
N GLN A 129 -9.37 18.15 -6.66
CA GLN A 129 -9.01 17.72 -8.01
C GLN A 129 -8.43 16.30 -8.01
N GLU A 130 -7.45 16.01 -7.14
CA GLU A 130 -6.87 14.67 -7.02
C GLU A 130 -7.94 13.63 -6.70
N LEU A 131 -8.89 13.95 -5.81
CA LEU A 131 -9.97 13.02 -5.47
C LEU A 131 -10.93 12.80 -6.64
N LYS A 132 -11.28 13.85 -7.41
CA LYS A 132 -12.11 13.68 -8.61
C LYS A 132 -11.40 12.80 -9.64
N GLU A 133 -10.12 13.06 -9.93
CA GLU A 133 -9.30 12.25 -10.84
C GLU A 133 -9.10 10.82 -10.32
N GLY A 134 -9.08 10.64 -9.00
CA GLY A 134 -9.09 9.36 -8.32
C GLY A 134 -10.39 8.56 -8.46
N GLY A 135 -11.43 9.16 -9.07
CA GLY A 135 -12.72 8.53 -9.31
C GLY A 135 -13.67 8.56 -8.12
N TYR A 136 -13.46 9.45 -7.14
CA TYR A 136 -14.45 9.69 -6.10
C TYR A 136 -15.65 10.45 -6.65
N SER A 137 -16.84 9.93 -6.36
CA SER A 137 -18.12 10.49 -6.82
C SER A 137 -18.50 11.77 -6.08
N ALA A 138 -19.41 12.56 -6.66
CA ALA A 138 -19.90 13.78 -6.02
C ALA A 138 -20.46 13.55 -4.59
N PRO A 139 -21.25 12.50 -4.30
CA PRO A 139 -21.66 12.18 -2.93
C PRO A 139 -20.46 11.94 -1.98
N GLU A 140 -19.45 11.19 -2.41
CA GLU A 140 -18.26 10.90 -1.60
C GLU A 140 -17.45 12.16 -1.29
N ILE A 141 -17.27 13.02 -2.30
CA ILE A 141 -16.60 14.31 -2.18
C ILE A 141 -17.37 15.26 -1.26
N LYS A 142 -18.71 15.31 -1.38
CA LYS A 142 -19.52 16.17 -0.53
C LYS A 142 -19.48 15.72 0.93
N MET A 143 -19.46 14.41 1.18
CA MET A 143 -19.21 13.85 2.53
C MET A 143 -17.84 14.26 3.09
N ALA A 144 -16.85 14.49 2.22
CA ALA A 144 -15.55 15.04 2.59
C ALA A 144 -15.55 16.56 2.85
N ASN A 145 -16.74 17.18 2.96
CA ASN A 145 -16.98 18.59 3.27
C ASN A 145 -16.48 19.60 2.21
N PHE A 146 -16.31 19.19 0.96
CA PHE A 146 -16.08 20.13 -0.12
C PHE A 146 -17.38 20.85 -0.51
N SER A 147 -17.30 22.15 -0.75
CA SER A 147 -18.47 22.96 -1.13
C SER A 147 -18.92 22.69 -2.57
N SER A 148 -20.21 22.83 -2.83
CA SER A 148 -20.79 22.72 -4.18
C SER A 148 -20.15 23.70 -5.18
N SER A 149 -19.78 24.91 -4.75
CA SER A 149 -19.08 25.88 -5.61
C SER A 149 -17.68 25.39 -6.00
N ALA A 150 -16.94 24.79 -5.07
CA ALA A 150 -15.61 24.23 -5.34
C ALA A 150 -15.70 23.00 -6.26
N MET A 151 -16.72 22.16 -6.05
CA MET A 151 -16.98 21.00 -6.91
C MET A 151 -17.35 21.43 -8.33
N ARG A 152 -18.19 22.46 -8.48
CA ARG A 152 -18.49 23.07 -9.78
C ARG A 152 -17.24 23.60 -10.47
N ALA A 153 -16.36 24.28 -9.73
CA ALA A 153 -15.14 24.87 -10.27
C ALA A 153 -14.21 23.82 -10.91
N ILE A 154 -14.26 22.58 -10.46
CA ILE A 154 -13.52 21.46 -11.07
C ILE A 154 -14.38 20.58 -11.98
N GLY A 155 -15.57 21.05 -12.35
CA GLY A 155 -16.41 20.47 -13.39
C GLY A 155 -17.33 19.34 -12.96
N PHE A 156 -17.73 19.24 -11.69
CA PHE A 156 -18.90 18.42 -11.33
C PHE A 156 -20.16 19.04 -11.94
N SER A 157 -21.04 18.23 -12.50
CA SER A 157 -22.28 18.69 -13.14
C SER A 157 -23.41 18.93 -12.13
N ALA A 158 -24.45 19.68 -12.52
CA ALA A 158 -25.63 19.89 -11.68
C ALA A 158 -26.32 18.57 -11.30
N SER A 159 -26.35 17.60 -12.22
CA SER A 159 -26.92 16.27 -11.99
C SER A 159 -26.11 15.45 -10.99
N GLU A 160 -24.77 15.47 -11.06
CA GLU A 160 -23.90 14.84 -10.06
C GLU A 160 -24.08 15.48 -8.67
N MET A 161 -24.19 16.81 -8.62
CA MET A 161 -24.42 17.52 -7.37
C MET A 161 -25.80 17.23 -6.78
N LYS A 162 -26.84 17.08 -7.61
CA LYS A 162 -28.16 16.63 -7.18
C LYS A 162 -28.11 15.21 -6.62
N LEU A 163 -27.36 14.30 -7.23
CA LEU A 163 -27.11 12.95 -6.69
C LEU A 163 -26.38 13.01 -5.35
N ALA A 164 -25.50 13.99 -5.15
CA ALA A 164 -24.86 14.29 -3.87
C ALA A 164 -25.80 14.95 -2.85
N GLY A 165 -27.10 15.10 -3.15
CA GLY A 165 -28.08 15.70 -2.26
C GLY A 165 -27.98 17.22 -2.16
N ALA A 166 -27.42 17.90 -3.17
CA ALA A 166 -27.47 19.36 -3.23
C ALA A 166 -28.90 19.86 -3.46
N SER A 167 -29.31 20.84 -2.65
CA SER A 167 -30.62 21.47 -2.80
C SER A 167 -30.63 22.41 -4.02
N PRO A 168 -31.81 22.76 -4.58
CA PRO A 168 -31.88 23.75 -5.66
C PRO A 168 -31.28 25.11 -5.30
N SER A 169 -31.42 25.55 -4.05
CA SER A 169 -30.80 26.79 -3.57
C SER A 169 -29.28 26.68 -3.49
N GLU A 170 -28.76 25.53 -3.03
CA GLU A 170 -27.32 25.25 -3.01
C GLU A 170 -26.72 25.24 -4.42
N LEU A 171 -27.39 24.59 -5.38
CA LEU A 171 -26.97 24.56 -6.79
C LEU A 171 -26.95 25.96 -7.40
N ARG A 172 -28.01 26.75 -7.18
CA ARG A 172 -28.06 28.14 -7.64
C ARG A 172 -26.92 28.97 -7.03
N ASN A 173 -26.68 28.84 -5.72
CA ASN A 173 -25.60 29.55 -5.03
C ASN A 173 -24.20 29.11 -5.50
N ALA A 174 -24.07 27.84 -5.91
CA ALA A 174 -22.85 27.31 -6.51
C ALA A 174 -22.64 27.79 -7.96
N GLY A 175 -23.62 28.45 -8.57
CA GLY A 175 -23.53 29.01 -9.93
C GLY A 175 -24.06 28.08 -11.02
N TYR A 176 -24.80 27.02 -10.68
CA TYR A 176 -25.53 26.24 -11.68
C TYR A 176 -26.80 26.96 -12.13
N SER A 177 -27.08 26.89 -13.43
CA SER A 177 -28.29 27.37 -14.09
C SER A 177 -29.39 26.32 -14.08
N ALA A 178 -30.63 26.74 -14.31
CA ALA A 178 -31.77 25.81 -14.40
C ALA A 178 -31.78 24.96 -15.69
N SER A 179 -30.93 25.32 -16.66
CA SER A 179 -30.76 24.62 -17.94
C SER A 179 -29.66 23.55 -17.93
N GLU A 180 -28.84 23.51 -16.86
CA GLU A 180 -27.86 22.44 -16.58
C GLU A 180 -28.51 21.30 -15.80
#